data_AF-A0A1J0D0E3-F1
#
_entry.id   AF-A0A1J0D0E3-F1
#
_cell.length_a   1.000
_cell.length_b   1.000
_cell.length_c   1.000
_cell.angle_alpha   90.00
_cell.angle_beta   90.00
_cell.angle_gamma   90.00
#
_symmetry.space_group_name_H-M   'P 1'
#
loop_
_entity.id
_entity.type
_entity.pdbx_description
1 polymer ?
#
loop_
_entity_poly.entity_id
_entity_poly.type
_entity_poly.pdbx_seq_one_letter_code
_entity_poly.pdbx_strand_id
1 'polypeptide(L)'
;MSSMWVKLSNSGDSLKILILNHIWKYMSGWTNYSGIVTSQNMNESEMGYRGSKSIVFRNTVVKEQRVDGSWRSNAFKVYSNGFRKELSNQSPFLGNTKFVRYCSNLSINYQLAPYTLTGLVDAEGCFRISILSNRNFKQDGSNVPFKTRLYFQLSLHKKDENLLELLKDNLKVGKIYKSRPEAYEFQVSSIKDIKLIIEFFDKYPLITQKYGDYELFKQAYELISNKQHLTNDGLLKLIALKASSNWGLNQTLKETFTNIVPITRVQPDNKIPSPEWLLGFVSGEGNFMIRLLNSPANKLGYQVGLRFQITQHNKDKLLMENIINYLGCGYLSVRKDIIDFHVTKFSDIVEKVIPFFNKYPLLGVKQKDFEDFKLVASIISDKKHLTEQGLSKIKEIKLAKENDKPI
;
A
#
# COMPACT_ATOMS: atom_id res chain seq x y z
N MET A 1 -33.34 54.68 20.03
CA MET A 1 -31.90 54.94 19.74
C MET A 1 -31.50 54.07 18.57
N SER A 2 -31.45 54.70 17.40
CA SER A 2 -30.92 54.14 16.15
C SER A 2 -29.41 54.27 16.19
N SER A 3 -28.68 53.19 15.91
CA SER A 3 -27.29 53.27 15.45
C SER A 3 -27.07 52.23 14.36
N MET A 4 -27.11 52.72 13.12
CA MET A 4 -26.46 52.13 11.96
C MET A 4 -25.04 51.68 12.31
N TRP A 5 -24.70 50.43 12.04
CA TRP A 5 -23.31 50.04 11.84
C TRP A 5 -23.03 49.96 10.35
N VAL A 6 -22.20 50.92 9.95
CA VAL A 6 -21.65 51.14 8.61
C VAL A 6 -20.74 49.96 8.25
N LYS A 7 -20.92 49.44 7.03
CA LYS A 7 -19.95 48.56 6.36
C LYS A 7 -18.63 49.33 6.21
N LEU A 8 -17.59 48.93 6.93
CA LEU A 8 -16.23 49.37 6.64
C LEU A 8 -15.62 48.43 5.61
N SER A 9 -15.16 49.04 4.52
CA SER A 9 -14.39 48.43 3.45
C SER A 9 -13.03 47.98 3.96
N ASN A 10 -12.42 47.05 3.22
CA ASN A 10 -11.03 46.60 3.30
C ASN A 10 -10.81 45.20 3.94
N SER A 11 -11.66 44.23 3.64
CA SER A 11 -11.28 42.82 3.65
C SER A 11 -11.00 42.36 2.22
N GLY A 12 -9.73 42.21 1.82
CA GLY A 12 -9.45 41.60 0.51
C GLY A 12 -8.06 41.73 -0.08
N ASP A 13 -7.16 42.58 0.41
CA ASP A 13 -5.84 42.74 -0.24
C ASP A 13 -4.71 42.23 0.65
N SER A 14 -4.02 41.20 0.16
CA SER A 14 -2.75 40.72 0.69
C SER A 14 -1.67 41.81 0.57
N LEU A 15 -1.02 42.16 1.68
CA LEU A 15 0.11 43.09 1.75
C LEU A 15 1.23 42.66 0.79
N LYS A 16 1.52 43.49 -0.22
CA LYS A 16 2.62 43.29 -1.16
C LYS A 16 3.94 43.73 -0.53
N ILE A 17 4.82 42.78 -0.20
CA ILE A 17 6.19 43.09 0.22
C ILE A 17 7.06 43.20 -1.03
N LEU A 18 7.65 44.37 -1.27
CA LEU A 18 8.64 44.60 -2.32
C LEU A 18 10.04 44.53 -1.70
N ILE A 19 10.92 43.70 -2.26
CA ILE A 19 12.32 43.59 -1.82
C ILE A 19 13.22 44.14 -2.93
N LEU A 20 14.16 45.02 -2.56
CA LEU A 20 15.22 45.52 -3.44
C LEU A 20 16.31 44.45 -3.62
N ASN A 21 16.69 44.18 -4.87
CA ASN A 21 17.74 43.21 -5.18
C ASN A 21 19.09 43.94 -5.28
N HIS A 22 19.94 43.84 -4.26
CA HIS A 22 21.33 44.30 -4.33
C HIS A 22 22.28 43.11 -4.10
N ILE A 23 22.95 42.69 -5.18
CA ILE A 23 24.12 41.80 -5.10
C ILE A 23 25.35 42.69 -5.04
N TRP A 24 26.01 42.76 -3.87
CA TRP A 24 27.19 43.58 -3.67
C TRP A 24 28.47 42.79 -3.98
N LYS A 25 28.79 42.68 -5.27
CA LYS A 25 30.15 42.38 -5.77
C LYS A 25 30.27 42.86 -7.21
N TYR A 26 31.27 43.72 -7.44
CA TYR A 26 31.63 44.46 -8.67
C TYR A 26 30.90 45.80 -8.89
N MET A 27 31.57 46.88 -8.48
CA MET A 27 31.34 48.24 -8.99
C MET A 27 32.57 48.67 -9.78
N SER A 28 32.44 48.75 -11.10
CA SER A 28 33.33 49.56 -11.94
C SER A 28 32.58 50.04 -13.17
N GLY A 29 32.29 51.35 -13.20
CA GLY A 29 32.07 52.11 -14.43
C GLY A 29 30.65 52.17 -14.99
N TRP A 30 30.16 53.41 -15.10
CA TRP A 30 29.24 53.93 -16.14
C TRP A 30 27.71 53.92 -15.93
N THR A 31 27.25 55.09 -15.48
CA THR A 31 26.22 56.03 -15.99
C THR A 31 25.02 55.58 -16.88
N ASN A 32 23.87 56.05 -16.39
CA ASN A 32 22.61 56.50 -17.04
C ASN A 32 21.52 55.47 -17.41
N TYR A 33 20.36 55.66 -16.76
CA TYR A 33 19.09 54.92 -16.78
C TYR A 33 19.06 53.58 -16.03
N SER A 34 18.98 53.65 -14.69
CA SER A 34 18.63 52.51 -13.84
C SER A 34 17.12 52.20 -13.93
N GLY A 35 16.72 51.26 -14.79
CA GLY A 35 15.46 50.55 -14.63
C GLY A 35 15.55 49.64 -13.40
N ILE A 36 14.96 50.07 -12.27
CA ILE A 36 14.95 49.27 -11.04
C ILE A 36 14.09 48.03 -11.27
N VAL A 37 14.71 46.85 -11.33
CA VAL A 37 13.98 45.57 -11.36
C VAL A 37 13.57 45.23 -9.93
N THR A 38 12.27 45.31 -9.64
CA THR A 38 11.66 44.79 -8.41
C THR A 38 11.20 43.36 -8.67
N SER A 39 11.77 42.38 -7.96
CA SER A 39 11.25 41.00 -7.98
C SER A 39 10.15 40.86 -6.93
N GLN A 40 8.96 40.46 -7.36
CA GLN A 40 7.87 40.10 -6.45
C GLN A 40 8.09 38.68 -5.96
N ASN A 41 8.10 38.47 -4.64
CA ASN A 41 8.14 37.13 -4.06
C ASN A 41 6.70 36.68 -3.82
N MET A 42 6.09 36.01 -4.81
CA MET A 42 4.70 35.51 -4.72
C MET A 42 4.61 34.08 -5.25
N ASN A 43 3.73 33.30 -4.62
CA ASN A 43 3.44 31.91 -4.97
C ASN A 43 2.40 31.85 -6.10
N GLU A 44 2.67 31.10 -7.18
CA GLU A 44 1.85 31.08 -8.41
C GLU A 44 0.40 30.59 -8.18
N SER A 45 0.13 29.89 -7.06
CA SER A 45 -1.19 29.38 -6.71
C SER A 45 -2.17 30.44 -6.20
N GLU A 46 -1.75 31.68 -5.98
CA GLU A 46 -2.59 32.77 -5.44
C GLU A 46 -3.00 33.82 -6.50
N MET A 47 -2.80 33.55 -7.80
CA MET A 47 -3.29 34.46 -8.85
C MET A 47 -4.76 34.21 -9.22
N GLY A 48 -5.62 35.18 -8.90
CA GLY A 48 -6.99 35.25 -9.38
C GLY A 48 -7.12 35.58 -10.88
N TYR A 49 -8.16 35.02 -11.50
CA TYR A 49 -8.74 35.23 -12.84
C TYR A 49 -7.92 36.05 -13.87
N ARG A 50 -7.21 35.36 -14.76
CA ARG A 50 -6.83 35.93 -16.07
C ARG A 50 -8.06 35.96 -16.98
N GLY A 51 -8.68 37.13 -17.13
CA GLY A 51 -9.60 37.41 -18.23
C GLY A 51 -8.82 37.69 -19.51
N SER A 52 -8.95 36.84 -20.52
CA SER A 52 -8.39 37.07 -21.85
C SER A 52 -9.19 38.18 -22.56
N LYS A 53 -8.54 39.31 -22.87
CA LYS A 53 -9.12 40.35 -23.74
C LYS A 53 -8.95 39.93 -25.20
N SER A 54 -10.06 39.72 -25.91
CA SER A 54 -10.06 39.58 -27.37
C SER A 54 -10.33 40.95 -28.00
N ILE A 55 -9.43 41.39 -28.89
CA ILE A 55 -9.58 42.61 -29.70
C ILE A 55 -10.27 42.23 -31.02
N VAL A 56 -11.29 43.00 -31.40
CA VAL A 56 -12.08 42.81 -32.64
C VAL A 56 -11.42 43.57 -33.80
N PHE A 57 -11.14 42.89 -34.93
CA PHE A 57 -10.97 43.56 -36.22
C PHE A 57 -11.45 42.67 -37.37
N ARG A 58 -12.38 43.20 -38.18
CA ARG A 58 -12.95 42.66 -39.44
C ARG A 58 -13.74 41.34 -39.37
N ASN A 59 -15.04 41.48 -39.06
CA ASN A 59 -16.18 40.68 -39.56
C ASN A 59 -15.92 39.26 -40.07
N THR A 60 -15.32 38.40 -39.24
CA THR A 60 -15.38 36.95 -39.43
C THR A 60 -15.61 36.31 -38.06
N VAL A 61 -16.84 35.91 -37.81
CA VAL A 61 -17.22 35.15 -36.61
C VAL A 61 -16.89 33.70 -36.88
N VAL A 62 -15.75 33.22 -36.37
CA VAL A 62 -15.56 31.78 -36.16
C VAL A 62 -16.20 31.48 -34.81
N LYS A 63 -17.41 30.92 -34.82
CA LYS A 63 -18.00 30.35 -33.61
C LYS A 63 -17.10 29.19 -33.17
N GLU A 64 -16.30 29.42 -32.14
CA GLU A 64 -15.70 28.32 -31.40
C GLU A 64 -16.84 27.62 -30.66
N GLN A 65 -17.35 26.55 -31.26
CA GLN A 65 -18.42 25.73 -30.70
C GLN A 65 -17.88 25.04 -29.45
N ARG A 66 -18.23 25.56 -28.27
CA ARG A 66 -18.14 24.82 -27.02
C ARG A 66 -19.11 23.66 -27.11
N VAL A 67 -18.58 22.47 -27.35
CA VAL A 67 -19.28 21.24 -26.99
C VAL A 67 -19.02 21.06 -25.49
N ASP A 68 -19.95 21.52 -24.67
CA ASP A 68 -20.09 21.05 -23.29
C ASP A 68 -20.52 19.58 -23.32
N GLY A 69 -19.53 18.71 -23.53
CA GLY A 69 -19.62 17.28 -23.30
C GLY A 69 -19.05 16.99 -21.93
N SER A 70 -19.91 16.86 -20.92
CA SER A 70 -19.60 16.30 -19.62
C SER A 70 -19.01 14.89 -19.77
N TRP A 71 -17.69 14.77 -19.85
CA TRP A 71 -16.97 13.50 -19.70
C TRP A 71 -15.78 13.72 -18.75
N ARG A 72 -15.98 13.36 -17.48
CA ARG A 72 -14.91 13.24 -16.49
C ARG A 72 -14.01 12.07 -16.87
N SER A 73 -12.96 12.33 -17.65
CA SER A 73 -11.81 11.45 -17.71
C SER A 73 -10.68 12.10 -16.92
N ASN A 74 -10.28 11.45 -15.82
CA ASN A 74 -9.04 11.79 -15.13
C ASN A 74 -7.90 11.42 -16.09
N ALA A 75 -7.31 12.42 -16.74
CA ALA A 75 -6.15 12.27 -17.59
C ALA A 75 -4.94 11.92 -16.72
N PHE A 76 -4.61 10.62 -16.64
CA PHE A 76 -3.31 10.16 -16.17
C PHE A 76 -2.23 10.63 -17.14
N LYS A 77 -1.10 11.10 -16.62
CA LYS A 77 0.09 11.48 -17.38
C LYS A 77 0.65 10.22 -18.06
N VAL A 78 0.24 9.96 -19.30
CA VAL A 78 0.74 8.86 -20.12
C VAL A 78 2.15 9.24 -20.60
N TYR A 79 3.17 8.48 -20.20
CA TYR A 79 4.51 8.61 -20.78
C TYR A 79 4.42 8.50 -22.31
N SER A 80 5.14 9.35 -23.04
CA SER A 80 5.17 9.32 -24.49
C SER A 80 5.59 7.93 -25.00
N ASN A 81 4.73 7.29 -25.80
CA ASN A 81 4.92 5.93 -26.32
C ASN A 81 6.17 5.75 -27.21
N GLY A 82 6.82 6.85 -27.63
CA GLY A 82 7.95 6.82 -28.57
C GLY A 82 9.18 6.09 -28.04
N PHE A 83 9.66 6.47 -26.85
CA PHE A 83 10.90 5.92 -26.29
C PHE A 83 10.74 4.48 -25.77
N ARG A 84 9.51 4.12 -25.35
CA ARG A 84 9.16 2.77 -24.86
C ARG A 84 9.24 1.73 -25.97
N LYS A 85 8.92 2.14 -27.21
CA LYS A 85 9.04 1.32 -28.42
C LYS A 85 10.50 1.16 -28.88
N GLU A 86 11.35 2.11 -28.53
CA GLU A 86 12.77 2.12 -28.88
C GLU A 86 13.57 1.16 -27.97
N LEU A 87 13.30 1.16 -26.66
CA LEU A 87 13.88 0.22 -25.69
C LEU A 87 13.46 -1.24 -25.90
N SER A 88 12.23 -1.50 -26.34
CA SER A 88 11.76 -2.87 -26.63
C SER A 88 12.49 -3.49 -27.83
N ASN A 89 12.97 -2.68 -28.77
CA ASN A 89 13.63 -3.14 -29.99
C ASN A 89 15.14 -3.35 -29.80
N GLN A 90 15.72 -2.90 -28.68
CA GLN A 90 17.18 -2.93 -28.44
C GLN A 90 17.59 -3.88 -27.31
N SER A 91 16.64 -4.48 -26.58
CA SER A 91 16.92 -5.34 -25.43
C SER A 91 16.28 -6.73 -25.58
N PRO A 92 17.08 -7.82 -25.61
CA PRO A 92 16.56 -9.19 -25.51
C PRO A 92 15.71 -9.42 -24.24
N PHE A 93 15.88 -8.56 -23.23
CA PHE A 93 15.15 -8.57 -21.96
C PHE A 93 13.67 -8.15 -22.09
N LEU A 94 13.32 -7.42 -23.15
CA LEU A 94 11.96 -6.95 -23.46
C LEU A 94 11.32 -7.73 -24.63
N GLY A 95 12.08 -8.58 -25.31
CA GLY A 95 11.73 -9.19 -26.61
C GLY A 95 10.59 -10.21 -26.61
N ASN A 96 10.05 -10.63 -25.45
CA ASN A 96 8.96 -11.61 -25.36
C ASN A 96 7.73 -11.15 -24.56
N THR A 97 7.65 -9.88 -24.18
CA THR A 97 6.44 -9.35 -23.54
C THR A 97 5.45 -8.89 -24.60
N LYS A 98 4.46 -9.72 -24.93
CA LYS A 98 3.18 -9.19 -25.43
C LYS A 98 2.64 -8.27 -24.33
N PHE A 99 2.85 -6.96 -24.49
CA PHE A 99 2.33 -5.94 -23.60
C PHE A 99 0.80 -5.92 -23.73
N VAL A 100 0.14 -6.75 -22.92
CA VAL A 100 -1.27 -6.55 -22.60
C VAL A 100 -1.35 -5.23 -21.84
N ARG A 101 -2.19 -4.30 -22.31
CA ARG A 101 -2.58 -3.12 -21.53
C ARG A 101 -3.18 -3.59 -20.20
N TYR A 102 -2.37 -3.73 -19.16
CA TYR A 102 -2.87 -3.66 -17.79
C TYR A 102 -3.00 -2.18 -17.41
N CYS A 103 -3.85 -1.47 -18.18
CA CYS A 103 -4.54 -0.33 -17.61
C CYS A 103 -5.51 -0.89 -16.56
N SER A 104 -5.63 -0.17 -15.46
CA SER A 104 -6.39 -0.44 -14.25
C SER A 104 -7.91 -0.58 -14.44
N ASN A 105 -8.32 -1.48 -15.32
CA ASN A 105 -9.65 -2.07 -15.33
C ASN A 105 -9.44 -3.52 -14.90
N LEU A 106 -9.64 -3.79 -13.60
CA LEU A 106 -9.77 -5.14 -13.08
C LEU A 106 -11.10 -5.76 -13.56
N SER A 107 -11.34 -5.74 -14.86
CA SER A 107 -12.49 -6.33 -15.53
C SER A 107 -12.03 -7.56 -16.29
N ILE A 108 -11.45 -8.52 -15.56
CA ILE A 108 -11.27 -9.90 -16.00
C ILE A 108 -11.58 -10.77 -14.79
N ASN A 109 -12.53 -11.67 -14.94
CA ASN A 109 -12.87 -12.76 -14.01
C ASN A 109 -11.63 -13.66 -13.75
N TYR A 110 -10.65 -13.17 -13.00
CA TYR A 110 -9.57 -14.01 -12.50
C TYR A 110 -10.01 -14.61 -11.18
N GLN A 111 -10.31 -15.90 -11.20
CA GLN A 111 -10.32 -16.69 -9.99
C GLN A 111 -8.89 -16.67 -9.43
N LEU A 112 -8.74 -16.12 -8.22
CA LEU A 112 -7.46 -16.02 -7.55
C LEU A 112 -7.03 -17.42 -7.15
N ALA A 113 -5.78 -17.78 -7.44
CA ALA A 113 -5.25 -19.06 -6.98
C ALA A 113 -5.38 -19.12 -5.44
N PRO A 114 -5.83 -20.24 -4.86
CA PRO A 114 -6.08 -20.31 -3.42
C PRO A 114 -4.88 -19.95 -2.55
N TYR A 115 -3.67 -20.35 -2.96
CA TYR A 115 -2.45 -19.98 -2.25
C TYR A 115 -2.09 -18.49 -2.39
N THR A 116 -2.48 -17.81 -3.47
CA THR A 116 -2.34 -16.35 -3.57
C THR A 116 -3.19 -15.63 -2.54
N LEU A 117 -4.44 -16.08 -2.32
CA LEU A 117 -5.26 -15.57 -1.24
C LEU A 117 -4.62 -15.85 0.13
N THR A 118 -4.12 -17.07 0.32
CA THR A 118 -3.48 -17.50 1.57
C THR A 118 -2.26 -16.64 1.90
N GLY A 119 -1.36 -16.42 0.93
CA GLY A 119 -0.20 -15.57 1.11
C GLY A 119 -0.55 -14.12 1.42
N LEU A 120 -1.57 -13.57 0.75
CA LEU A 120 -2.05 -12.21 1.05
C LEU A 120 -2.63 -12.12 2.47
N VAL A 121 -3.32 -13.17 2.92
CA VAL A 121 -3.87 -13.23 4.28
C VAL A 121 -2.76 -13.42 5.32
N ASP A 122 -1.71 -14.17 5.02
CA ASP A 122 -0.49 -14.27 5.84
C ASP A 122 0.16 -12.90 6.04
N ALA A 123 0.10 -12.01 5.04
CA ALA A 123 0.53 -10.62 5.16
C ALA A 123 -0.51 -9.78 5.95
N GLU A 124 -1.69 -9.54 5.37
CA GLU A 124 -2.60 -8.44 5.76
C GLU A 124 -3.84 -8.91 6.54
N GLY A 125 -4.05 -10.22 6.64
CA GLY A 125 -5.23 -10.80 7.27
C GLY A 125 -5.18 -10.81 8.80
N CYS A 126 -6.34 -10.96 9.42
CA CYS A 126 -6.51 -11.02 10.87
C CYS A 126 -7.66 -11.95 11.26
N PHE A 127 -7.37 -12.89 12.17
CA PHE A 127 -8.36 -13.75 12.82
C PHE A 127 -8.57 -13.24 14.24
N ARG A 128 -9.75 -12.68 14.51
CA ARG A 128 -10.05 -11.99 15.76
C ARG A 128 -11.11 -12.71 16.57
N ILE A 129 -10.74 -13.07 17.79
CA ILE A 129 -11.65 -13.41 18.87
C ILE A 129 -11.92 -12.13 19.66
N SER A 130 -13.19 -11.79 19.87
CA SER A 130 -13.62 -10.58 20.59
C SER A 130 -14.49 -10.96 21.79
N ILE A 131 -14.07 -10.58 22.99
CA ILE A 131 -14.82 -10.75 24.24
C ILE A 131 -15.39 -9.38 24.62
N LEU A 132 -16.72 -9.29 24.68
CA LEU A 132 -17.44 -8.03 24.90
C LEU A 132 -18.38 -8.19 26.09
N SER A 133 -18.59 -7.13 26.88
CA SER A 133 -19.59 -7.18 27.96
C SER A 133 -20.98 -7.51 27.40
N ASN A 134 -21.68 -8.42 28.08
CA ASN A 134 -23.06 -8.74 27.79
C ASN A 134 -23.98 -7.72 28.48
N ARG A 135 -24.56 -6.81 27.68
CA ARG A 135 -25.45 -5.75 28.20
C ARG A 135 -26.75 -6.29 28.80
N ASN A 136 -27.12 -7.52 28.48
CA ASN A 136 -28.33 -8.18 28.98
C ASN A 136 -27.99 -9.18 30.09
N PHE A 137 -26.79 -9.10 30.68
CA PHE A 137 -26.37 -10.02 31.74
C PHE A 137 -27.31 -9.94 32.94
N LYS A 138 -27.69 -11.09 33.48
CA LYS A 138 -28.51 -11.22 34.68
C LYS A 138 -27.75 -12.01 35.73
N GLN A 139 -27.74 -11.50 36.95
CA GLN A 139 -27.05 -12.15 38.09
C GLN A 139 -27.74 -13.44 38.57
N ASP A 140 -28.93 -13.74 38.04
CA ASP A 140 -29.69 -14.97 38.31
C ASP A 140 -29.06 -16.24 37.67
N GLY A 141 -27.95 -16.09 36.94
CA GLY A 141 -27.26 -17.19 36.28
C GLY A 141 -27.88 -17.63 34.95
N SER A 142 -28.92 -16.94 34.47
CA SER A 142 -29.60 -17.28 33.21
C SER A 142 -28.74 -17.03 31.96
N ASN A 143 -27.67 -16.24 32.06
CA ASN A 143 -26.71 -16.02 30.99
C ASN A 143 -25.33 -15.63 31.52
N VAL A 144 -24.35 -15.57 30.61
CA VAL A 144 -22.96 -15.24 30.91
C VAL A 144 -22.68 -13.74 30.86
N PRO A 145 -21.70 -13.22 31.64
CA PRO A 145 -21.41 -11.79 31.72
C PRO A 145 -20.72 -11.23 30.47
N PHE A 146 -20.16 -12.08 29.61
CA PHE A 146 -19.50 -11.68 28.37
C PHE A 146 -20.07 -12.44 27.18
N LYS A 147 -20.15 -11.75 26.04
CA LYS A 147 -20.46 -12.34 24.73
C LYS A 147 -19.18 -12.42 23.90
N THR A 148 -19.05 -13.52 23.17
CA THR A 148 -17.94 -13.72 22.24
C THR A 148 -18.39 -13.47 20.81
N ARG A 149 -17.55 -12.81 20.01
CA ARG A 149 -17.73 -12.66 18.56
C ARG A 149 -16.44 -12.98 17.83
N LEU A 150 -16.58 -13.54 16.65
CA LEU A 150 -15.48 -13.88 15.76
C LEU A 150 -15.52 -12.99 14.54
N TYR A 151 -14.34 -12.57 14.10
CA TYR A 151 -14.15 -11.79 12.88
C TYR A 151 -12.94 -12.31 12.12
N PHE A 152 -13.10 -12.60 10.84
CA PHE A 152 -12.00 -12.63 9.87
C PHE A 152 -12.00 -11.29 9.15
N GLN A 153 -10.85 -10.62 9.13
CA GLN A 153 -10.71 -9.25 8.64
C GLN A 153 -9.46 -9.12 7.77
N LEU A 154 -9.53 -8.31 6.73
CA LEU A 154 -8.38 -7.88 5.94
C LEU A 154 -8.60 -6.41 5.56
N SER A 155 -7.69 -5.55 6.00
CA SER A 155 -7.77 -4.10 5.80
C SER A 155 -6.69 -3.63 4.82
N LEU A 156 -7.08 -2.92 3.76
CA LEU A 156 -6.17 -2.35 2.78
C LEU A 156 -6.42 -0.85 2.59
N HIS A 157 -5.43 -0.15 2.04
CA HIS A 157 -5.61 1.24 1.62
C HIS A 157 -6.65 1.35 0.50
N LYS A 158 -7.36 2.48 0.40
CA LYS A 158 -8.43 2.71 -0.61
C LYS A 158 -7.99 2.45 -2.07
N LYS A 159 -6.69 2.54 -2.34
CA LYS A 159 -6.11 2.30 -3.68
C LYS A 159 -6.19 0.84 -4.11
N ASP A 160 -6.34 -0.07 -3.15
CA ASP A 160 -6.47 -1.51 -3.33
C ASP A 160 -7.90 -1.98 -2.97
N GLU A 161 -8.91 -1.10 -3.00
CA GLU A 161 -10.32 -1.47 -2.79
C GLU A 161 -10.78 -2.57 -3.77
N ASN A 162 -10.36 -2.48 -5.03
CA ASN A 162 -10.63 -3.51 -6.04
C ASN A 162 -10.05 -4.88 -5.67
N LEU A 163 -8.94 -4.92 -4.91
CA LEU A 163 -8.39 -6.18 -4.41
C LEU A 163 -9.33 -6.76 -3.36
N LEU A 164 -9.91 -5.95 -2.47
CA LEU A 164 -10.89 -6.43 -1.49
C LEU A 164 -12.15 -7.00 -2.17
N GLU A 165 -12.66 -6.35 -3.22
CA GLU A 165 -13.79 -6.89 -4.01
C GLU A 165 -13.43 -8.23 -4.66
N LEU A 166 -12.21 -8.34 -5.21
CA LEU A 166 -11.71 -9.62 -5.74
C LEU A 166 -11.67 -10.72 -4.66
N LEU A 167 -11.23 -10.41 -3.44
CA LEU A 167 -11.22 -11.38 -2.32
C LEU A 167 -12.64 -11.82 -1.98
N LYS A 168 -13.57 -10.86 -1.90
CA LYS A 168 -14.99 -11.12 -1.61
C LYS A 168 -15.63 -12.01 -2.67
N ASP A 169 -15.38 -11.76 -3.95
CA ASP A 169 -15.91 -12.56 -5.05
C ASP A 169 -15.33 -13.99 -5.07
N ASN A 170 -14.05 -14.15 -4.72
CA ASN A 170 -13.40 -15.45 -4.64
C ASN A 170 -13.88 -16.28 -3.44
N LEU A 171 -14.02 -15.65 -2.27
CA LEU A 171 -14.49 -16.31 -1.05
C LEU A 171 -16.02 -16.48 -1.03
N LYS A 172 -16.76 -15.68 -1.81
CA LYS A 172 -18.22 -15.65 -1.89
C LYS A 172 -18.91 -15.38 -0.55
N VAL A 173 -18.19 -14.75 0.38
CA VAL A 173 -18.66 -14.38 1.72
C VAL A 173 -18.14 -13.01 2.11
N GLY A 174 -18.68 -12.47 3.20
CA GLY A 174 -18.19 -11.25 3.81
C GLY A 174 -18.73 -9.97 3.15
N LYS A 175 -18.34 -8.85 3.75
CA LYS A 175 -18.75 -7.51 3.37
C LYS A 175 -17.56 -6.57 3.46
N ILE A 176 -17.56 -5.54 2.63
CA ILE A 176 -16.53 -4.51 2.62
C ILE A 176 -17.08 -3.25 3.27
N TYR A 177 -16.28 -2.67 4.16
CA TYR A 177 -16.62 -1.48 4.93
C TYR A 177 -15.51 -0.45 4.79
N LYS A 178 -15.87 0.83 4.75
CA LYS A 178 -14.88 1.89 4.96
C LYS A 178 -14.50 1.90 6.44
N SER A 179 -13.25 1.56 6.75
CA SER A 179 -12.77 1.43 8.14
C SER A 179 -12.12 2.72 8.65
N ARG A 180 -11.42 3.45 7.78
CA ARG A 180 -10.77 4.75 8.06
C ARG A 180 -10.86 5.64 6.81
N PRO A 181 -10.48 6.94 6.87
CA PRO A 181 -10.57 7.83 5.70
C PRO A 181 -9.94 7.26 4.42
N GLU A 182 -8.79 6.59 4.58
CA GLU A 182 -7.96 6.05 3.50
C GLU A 182 -7.86 4.52 3.50
N ALA A 183 -8.71 3.82 4.28
CA ALA A 183 -8.67 2.36 4.37
C ALA A 183 -10.05 1.73 4.32
N TYR A 184 -10.11 0.58 3.65
CA TYR A 184 -11.27 -0.28 3.53
C TYR A 184 -10.95 -1.64 4.16
N GLU A 185 -11.96 -2.26 4.75
CA GLU A 185 -11.86 -3.55 5.42
C GLU A 185 -12.85 -4.53 4.84
N PHE A 186 -12.34 -5.66 4.35
CA PHE A 186 -13.14 -6.86 4.13
C PHE A 186 -13.34 -7.59 5.47
N GLN A 187 -14.58 -7.90 5.82
CA GLN A 187 -14.92 -8.54 7.09
C GLN A 187 -15.94 -9.68 6.92
N VAL A 188 -15.67 -10.81 7.58
CA VAL A 188 -16.56 -11.96 7.74
C VAL A 188 -16.82 -12.18 9.23
N SER A 189 -18.09 -12.21 9.65
CA SER A 189 -18.45 -12.34 11.07
C SER A 189 -19.65 -13.24 11.36
N SER A 190 -20.37 -13.70 10.34
CA SER A 190 -21.48 -14.64 10.53
C SER A 190 -20.93 -16.05 10.78
N ILE A 191 -21.55 -16.81 11.68
CA ILE A 191 -21.11 -18.19 11.98
C ILE A 191 -21.18 -19.09 10.74
N LYS A 192 -22.18 -18.88 9.88
CA LYS A 192 -22.31 -19.61 8.62
C LYS A 192 -21.11 -19.34 7.69
N ASP A 193 -20.73 -18.07 7.52
CA ASP A 193 -19.66 -17.70 6.60
C ASP A 193 -18.27 -17.99 7.18
N ILE A 194 -18.09 -17.88 8.50
CA ILE A 194 -16.86 -18.26 9.18
C ILE A 194 -16.54 -19.74 8.97
N LYS A 195 -17.58 -20.60 8.88
CA LYS A 195 -17.39 -22.01 8.53
C LYS A 195 -16.64 -22.17 7.19
N LEU A 196 -17.05 -21.41 6.18
CA LEU A 196 -16.43 -21.43 4.85
C LEU A 196 -14.99 -20.89 4.88
N ILE A 197 -14.71 -19.91 5.74
CA ILE A 197 -13.35 -19.42 5.97
C ILE A 197 -12.47 -20.52 6.61
N ILE A 198 -12.99 -21.24 7.59
CA ILE A 198 -12.27 -22.36 8.23
C ILE A 198 -12.00 -23.47 7.22
N GLU A 199 -13.03 -23.91 6.48
CA GLU A 199 -12.91 -24.93 5.44
C GLU A 199 -11.87 -24.55 4.36
N PHE A 200 -11.76 -23.26 4.03
CA PHE A 200 -10.75 -22.76 3.09
C PHE A 200 -9.33 -22.89 3.65
N PHE A 201 -9.08 -22.38 4.85
CA PHE A 201 -7.73 -22.37 5.44
C PHE A 201 -7.30 -23.75 5.99
N ASP A 202 -8.24 -24.67 6.22
CA ASP A 202 -7.91 -26.09 6.46
C ASP A 202 -7.31 -26.74 5.22
N LYS A 203 -7.78 -26.34 4.03
CA LYS A 203 -7.30 -26.86 2.75
C LYS A 203 -6.05 -26.13 2.26
N TYR A 204 -5.93 -24.84 2.56
CA TYR A 204 -4.81 -23.98 2.16
C TYR A 204 -4.26 -23.26 3.41
N PRO A 205 -3.44 -23.96 4.21
CA PRO A 205 -3.00 -23.46 5.51
C PRO A 205 -2.06 -22.26 5.39
N LEU A 206 -2.16 -21.38 6.39
CA LEU A 206 -1.24 -20.27 6.62
C LEU A 206 0.11 -20.81 7.08
N ILE A 207 1.19 -20.12 6.74
CA ILE A 207 2.55 -20.56 7.09
C ILE A 207 3.33 -19.53 7.92
N THR A 208 2.75 -18.37 8.24
CA THR A 208 3.32 -17.44 9.24
C THR A 208 2.85 -17.82 10.65
N GLN A 209 3.36 -17.13 11.68
CA GLN A 209 2.88 -17.21 13.06
C GLN A 209 1.39 -16.85 13.22
N LYS A 210 0.76 -16.25 12.20
CA LYS A 210 -0.69 -16.03 12.12
C LYS A 210 -1.47 -17.34 12.06
N TYR A 211 -0.86 -18.43 11.60
CA TYR A 211 -1.44 -19.77 11.68
C TYR A 211 -1.87 -20.13 13.11
N GLY A 212 -1.04 -19.78 14.12
CA GLY A 212 -1.42 -19.98 15.51
C GLY A 212 -2.67 -19.17 15.93
N ASP A 213 -2.87 -17.96 15.38
CA ASP A 213 -4.10 -17.18 15.63
C ASP A 213 -5.31 -17.80 14.93
N TYR A 214 -5.12 -18.34 13.72
CA TYR A 214 -6.13 -19.09 12.99
C TYR A 214 -6.58 -20.34 13.75
N GLU A 215 -5.66 -21.14 14.28
CA GLU A 215 -6.00 -22.35 15.05
C GLU A 215 -6.78 -22.02 16.33
N LEU A 216 -6.38 -20.98 17.06
CA LEU A 216 -7.14 -20.50 18.22
C LEU A 216 -8.53 -20.01 17.82
N PHE A 217 -8.63 -19.32 16.68
CA PHE A 217 -9.89 -18.84 16.12
C PHE A 217 -10.83 -19.99 15.71
N LYS A 218 -10.28 -21.06 15.10
CA LYS A 218 -11.01 -22.28 14.75
C LYS A 218 -11.54 -22.99 15.99
N GLN A 219 -10.74 -23.14 17.04
CA GLN A 219 -11.20 -23.70 18.32
C GLN A 219 -12.31 -22.85 18.94
N ALA A 220 -12.19 -21.51 18.89
CA ALA A 220 -13.23 -20.62 19.36
C ALA A 220 -14.53 -20.75 18.55
N TYR A 221 -14.42 -20.96 17.23
CA TYR A 221 -15.57 -21.24 16.37
C TYR A 221 -16.31 -22.51 16.81
N GLU A 222 -15.61 -23.59 17.11
CA GLU A 222 -16.23 -24.85 17.57
C GLU A 222 -16.99 -24.70 18.89
N LEU A 223 -16.46 -23.92 19.84
CA LEU A 223 -17.18 -23.62 21.09
C LEU A 223 -18.45 -22.79 20.83
N ILE A 224 -18.42 -21.92 19.81
CA ILE A 224 -19.54 -21.06 19.48
C ILE A 224 -20.61 -21.80 18.67
N SER A 225 -20.21 -22.60 17.68
CA SER A 225 -21.10 -23.40 16.84
C SER A 225 -21.91 -24.39 17.69
N ASN A 226 -21.28 -24.97 18.71
CA ASN A 226 -21.90 -25.89 19.67
C ASN A 226 -22.62 -25.19 20.84
N LYS A 227 -22.79 -23.86 20.79
CA LYS A 227 -23.45 -23.05 21.82
C LYS A 227 -22.79 -23.10 23.22
N GLN A 228 -21.60 -23.67 23.37
CA GLN A 228 -20.90 -23.78 24.66
C GLN A 228 -20.50 -22.41 25.23
N HIS A 229 -20.30 -21.42 24.36
CA HIS A 229 -20.05 -20.03 24.73
C HIS A 229 -21.13 -19.37 25.61
N LEU A 230 -22.31 -20.01 25.76
CA LEU A 230 -23.40 -19.55 26.63
C LEU A 230 -23.27 -20.06 28.07
N THR A 231 -22.26 -20.88 28.36
CA THR A 231 -21.98 -21.45 29.68
C THR A 231 -20.73 -20.80 30.29
N ASN A 232 -20.62 -20.80 31.61
CA ASN A 232 -19.42 -20.29 32.29
C ASN A 232 -18.15 -21.07 31.88
N ASP A 233 -18.23 -22.40 31.80
CA ASP A 233 -17.10 -23.25 31.35
C ASP A 233 -16.65 -22.90 29.92
N GLY A 234 -17.60 -22.82 28.97
CA GLY A 234 -17.27 -22.44 27.60
C GLY A 234 -16.75 -21.02 27.47
N LEU A 235 -17.22 -20.09 28.29
CA LEU A 235 -16.68 -18.73 28.36
C LEU A 235 -15.22 -18.74 28.86
N LEU A 236 -14.90 -19.48 29.92
CA LEU A 236 -13.53 -19.59 30.44
C LEU A 236 -12.58 -20.18 29.38
N LYS A 237 -13.02 -21.20 28.64
CA LYS A 237 -12.27 -21.75 27.50
C LYS A 237 -12.01 -20.70 26.41
N LEU A 238 -13.01 -19.88 26.07
CA LEU A 238 -12.85 -18.79 25.10
C LEU A 238 -11.89 -17.70 25.58
N ILE A 239 -11.87 -17.41 26.88
CA ILE A 239 -10.93 -16.45 27.48
C ILE A 239 -9.50 -17.01 27.44
N ALA A 240 -9.31 -18.30 27.73
CA ALA A 240 -8.01 -18.97 27.60
C ALA A 240 -7.48 -18.94 26.16
N LEU A 241 -8.34 -19.17 25.16
CA LEU A 241 -7.99 -19.01 23.74
C LEU A 241 -7.64 -17.56 23.41
N LYS A 242 -8.46 -16.60 23.86
CA LYS A 242 -8.23 -15.16 23.63
C LYS A 242 -6.94 -14.67 24.29
N ALA A 243 -6.53 -15.24 25.41
CA ALA A 243 -5.30 -14.88 26.11
C ALA A 243 -4.05 -15.16 25.26
N SER A 244 -4.10 -16.18 24.41
CA SER A 244 -3.02 -16.54 23.49
C SER A 244 -3.15 -15.94 22.09
N SER A 245 -4.30 -15.33 21.76
CA SER A 245 -4.60 -14.80 20.43
C SER A 245 -4.18 -13.33 20.30
N ASN A 246 -3.56 -12.99 19.17
CA ASN A 246 -3.09 -11.64 18.82
C ASN A 246 -2.37 -10.95 20.01
N TRP A 247 -2.92 -9.85 20.52
CA TRP A 247 -2.37 -9.12 21.68
C TRP A 247 -2.87 -9.61 23.05
N GLY A 248 -3.52 -10.77 23.11
CA GLY A 248 -4.00 -11.36 24.36
C GLY A 248 -5.17 -10.59 25.00
N LEU A 249 -5.34 -10.75 26.31
CA LEU A 249 -6.39 -10.09 27.08
C LEU A 249 -6.08 -8.59 27.28
N ASN A 250 -7.11 -7.75 27.23
CA ASN A 250 -7.00 -6.37 27.69
C ASN A 250 -6.96 -6.31 29.24
N GLN A 251 -6.67 -5.13 29.80
CA GLN A 251 -6.49 -4.97 31.23
C GLN A 251 -7.71 -5.40 32.04
N THR A 252 -8.92 -4.97 31.65
CA THR A 252 -10.17 -5.34 32.31
C THR A 252 -10.37 -6.86 32.36
N LEU A 253 -10.09 -7.58 31.27
CA LEU A 253 -10.21 -9.03 31.22
C LEU A 253 -9.14 -9.72 32.07
N LYS A 254 -7.91 -9.19 32.13
CA LYS A 254 -6.85 -9.72 33.01
C LYS A 254 -7.23 -9.62 34.48
N GLU A 255 -7.80 -8.49 34.88
CA GLU A 255 -8.27 -8.24 36.26
C GLU A 255 -9.49 -9.09 36.61
N THR A 256 -10.40 -9.32 35.65
CA THR A 256 -11.60 -10.14 35.86
C THR A 256 -11.25 -11.63 35.95
N PHE A 257 -10.26 -12.09 35.18
CA PHE A 257 -9.95 -13.50 34.98
C PHE A 257 -8.49 -13.81 35.35
N THR A 258 -8.17 -13.67 36.64
CA THR A 258 -6.80 -13.75 37.18
C THR A 258 -6.14 -15.13 37.08
N ASN A 259 -6.93 -16.21 37.09
CA ASN A 259 -6.44 -17.60 37.13
C ASN A 259 -6.51 -18.30 35.76
N ILE A 260 -6.61 -17.57 34.66
CA ILE A 260 -6.66 -18.17 33.33
C ILE A 260 -5.27 -18.59 32.88
N VAL A 261 -5.16 -19.87 32.52
CA VAL A 261 -3.99 -20.43 31.85
C VAL A 261 -4.16 -20.27 30.33
N PRO A 262 -3.34 -19.46 29.65
CA PRO A 262 -3.41 -19.30 28.20
C PRO A 262 -3.12 -20.62 27.46
N ILE A 263 -3.79 -20.86 26.34
CA ILE A 263 -3.60 -22.06 25.52
C ILE A 263 -2.25 -21.99 24.77
N THR A 264 -1.50 -23.09 24.74
CA THR A 264 -0.26 -23.17 23.95
C THR A 264 -0.54 -22.99 22.46
N ARG A 265 0.17 -22.06 21.81
CA ARG A 265 0.02 -21.78 20.38
C ARG A 265 0.69 -22.86 19.53
N VAL A 266 -0.04 -23.33 18.52
CA VAL A 266 0.50 -24.18 17.45
C VAL A 266 1.47 -23.37 16.60
N GLN A 267 2.58 -24.00 16.21
CA GLN A 267 3.58 -23.41 15.32
C GLN A 267 3.29 -23.79 13.86
N PRO A 268 3.51 -22.88 12.90
CA PRO A 268 3.38 -23.19 11.47
C PRO A 268 4.52 -24.10 10.97
N ASP A 269 4.35 -24.70 9.78
CA ASP A 269 5.40 -25.47 9.10
C ASP A 269 6.48 -24.59 8.41
N ASN A 270 6.16 -23.30 8.20
CA ASN A 270 6.94 -22.30 7.47
C ASN A 270 7.39 -22.73 6.06
N LYS A 271 6.82 -23.79 5.47
CA LYS A 271 7.22 -24.30 4.16
C LYS A 271 6.41 -23.59 3.08
N ILE A 272 7.09 -22.89 2.18
CA ILE A 272 6.44 -22.20 1.06
C ILE A 272 5.75 -23.25 0.16
N PRO A 273 4.40 -23.28 0.09
CA PRO A 273 3.68 -24.37 -0.56
C PRO A 273 3.67 -24.24 -2.08
N SER A 274 3.76 -23.01 -2.59
CA SER A 274 3.72 -22.72 -4.02
C SER A 274 4.25 -21.29 -4.31
N PRO A 275 4.64 -20.98 -5.55
CA PRO A 275 5.03 -19.63 -5.94
C PRO A 275 3.88 -18.62 -5.81
N GLU A 276 2.63 -19.07 -5.97
CA GLU A 276 1.42 -18.28 -5.77
C GLU A 276 1.27 -17.79 -4.34
N TRP A 277 1.72 -18.56 -3.33
CA TRP A 277 1.76 -18.11 -1.94
C TRP A 277 2.72 -16.93 -1.77
N LEU A 278 3.95 -17.06 -2.28
CA LEU A 278 4.95 -16.00 -2.17
C LEU A 278 4.49 -14.73 -2.91
N LEU A 279 3.78 -14.89 -4.03
CA LEU A 279 3.15 -13.79 -4.75
C LEU A 279 2.15 -13.01 -3.87
N GLY A 280 1.24 -13.73 -3.21
CA GLY A 280 0.25 -13.13 -2.31
C GLY A 280 0.91 -12.42 -1.13
N PHE A 281 1.90 -13.08 -0.51
CA PHE A 281 2.63 -12.54 0.62
C PHE A 281 3.41 -11.26 0.27
N VAL A 282 4.11 -11.26 -0.87
CA VAL A 282 4.83 -10.09 -1.39
C VAL A 282 3.86 -8.98 -1.81
N SER A 283 2.63 -9.31 -2.23
CA SER A 283 1.60 -8.31 -2.54
C SER A 283 1.14 -7.51 -1.31
N GLY A 284 1.31 -8.04 -0.09
CA GLY A 284 1.21 -7.26 1.15
C GLY A 284 2.55 -6.66 1.57
N GLU A 285 3.52 -7.51 1.93
CA GLU A 285 4.74 -7.15 2.66
C GLU A 285 5.93 -6.71 1.78
N GLY A 286 5.83 -6.89 0.46
CA GLY A 286 6.92 -6.64 -0.47
C GLY A 286 7.18 -5.16 -0.74
N ASN A 287 8.42 -4.82 -1.05
CA ASN A 287 8.82 -3.48 -1.44
C ASN A 287 9.85 -3.52 -2.58
N PHE A 288 9.51 -2.89 -3.71
CA PHE A 288 10.38 -2.71 -4.87
C PHE A 288 10.95 -1.30 -4.85
N MET A 289 12.18 -1.15 -4.37
CA MET A 289 12.80 0.14 -4.08
C MET A 289 13.84 0.53 -5.13
N ILE A 290 13.71 1.76 -5.64
CA ILE A 290 14.73 2.46 -6.43
C ILE A 290 15.57 3.32 -5.46
N ARG A 291 16.87 3.02 -5.37
CA ARG A 291 17.84 3.70 -4.51
C ARG A 291 18.67 4.69 -5.32
N LEU A 292 18.67 5.94 -4.90
CA LEU A 292 19.59 6.98 -5.37
C LEU A 292 20.40 7.43 -4.16
N LEU A 293 21.65 6.98 -4.08
CA LEU A 293 22.56 7.33 -2.99
C LEU A 293 23.51 8.42 -3.46
N ASN A 294 23.74 9.44 -2.64
CA ASN A 294 24.77 10.44 -2.95
C ASN A 294 26.14 9.76 -2.96
N SER A 295 26.86 9.94 -4.06
CA SER A 295 28.20 9.40 -4.24
C SER A 295 29.05 10.45 -4.95
N PRO A 296 29.78 11.29 -4.19
CA PRO A 296 30.68 12.30 -4.76
C PRO A 296 31.76 11.72 -5.66
N ALA A 297 32.11 10.44 -5.47
CA ALA A 297 33.09 9.73 -6.29
C ALA A 297 32.56 9.38 -7.70
N ASN A 298 31.24 9.34 -7.89
CA ASN A 298 30.63 9.09 -9.20
C ASN A 298 30.53 10.40 -9.99
N LYS A 299 30.78 10.36 -11.31
CA LYS A 299 30.74 11.54 -12.21
C LYS A 299 29.46 12.37 -12.10
N LEU A 300 28.32 11.69 -11.92
CA LEU A 300 27.01 12.34 -11.83
C LEU A 300 26.58 12.64 -10.38
N GLY A 301 27.42 12.35 -9.39
CA GLY A 301 27.14 12.57 -7.96
C GLY A 301 26.21 11.54 -7.29
N TYR A 302 25.75 10.53 -8.02
CA TYR A 302 24.83 9.51 -7.51
C TYR A 302 25.28 8.09 -7.83
N GLN A 303 25.00 7.17 -6.91
CA GLN A 303 24.96 5.74 -7.16
C GLN A 303 23.50 5.29 -7.27
N VAL A 304 23.15 4.75 -8.43
CA VAL A 304 21.85 4.13 -8.66
C VAL A 304 21.92 2.67 -8.21
N GLY A 305 20.92 2.23 -7.46
CA GLY A 305 20.77 0.82 -7.12
C GLY A 305 19.31 0.42 -7.01
N LEU A 306 19.08 -0.88 -7.03
CA LEU A 306 17.78 -1.47 -6.75
C LEU A 306 17.84 -2.24 -5.43
N ARG A 307 16.69 -2.40 -4.79
CA ARG A 307 16.49 -3.29 -3.64
C ARG A 307 15.08 -3.86 -3.72
N PHE A 308 14.98 -5.19 -3.76
CA PHE A 308 13.76 -5.89 -3.38
C PHE A 308 13.83 -6.22 -1.89
N GLN A 309 12.75 -5.98 -1.16
CA GLN A 309 12.69 -6.20 0.27
C GLN A 309 11.35 -6.83 0.67
N ILE A 310 11.36 -7.73 1.65
CA ILE A 310 10.17 -8.19 2.37
C ILE A 310 10.44 -7.90 3.85
N THR A 311 9.49 -7.25 4.51
CA THR A 311 9.59 -6.88 5.93
C THR A 311 8.65 -7.77 6.74
N GLN A 312 9.08 -8.26 7.89
CA GLN A 312 8.21 -9.02 8.78
C GLN A 312 8.69 -8.91 10.24
N HIS A 313 7.86 -9.28 11.20
CA HIS A 313 8.28 -9.41 12.59
C HIS A 313 9.23 -10.62 12.77
N ASN A 314 10.22 -10.51 13.66
CA ASN A 314 11.27 -11.52 13.92
C ASN A 314 10.73 -12.87 14.46
N LYS A 315 9.43 -12.94 14.78
CA LYS A 315 8.75 -14.20 15.15
C LYS A 315 8.62 -15.15 13.96
N ASP A 316 8.66 -14.62 12.74
CA ASP A 316 8.61 -15.35 11.48
C ASP A 316 10.02 -15.49 10.85
N LYS A 317 11.09 -15.41 11.67
CA LYS A 317 12.47 -15.49 11.19
C LYS A 317 12.73 -16.74 10.34
N LEU A 318 12.22 -17.90 10.76
CA LEU A 318 12.40 -19.17 10.02
C LEU A 318 11.77 -19.10 8.62
N LEU A 319 10.59 -18.50 8.48
CA LEU A 319 9.98 -18.25 7.18
C LEU A 319 10.85 -17.34 6.31
N MET A 320 11.43 -16.29 6.89
CA MET A 320 12.32 -15.36 6.16
C MET A 320 13.61 -16.04 5.69
N GLU A 321 14.16 -16.98 6.47
CA GLU A 321 15.28 -17.85 6.06
C GLU A 321 14.86 -18.78 4.91
N ASN A 322 13.66 -19.36 4.98
CA ASN A 322 13.11 -20.19 3.91
C ASN A 322 12.90 -19.41 2.60
N ILE A 323 12.58 -18.12 2.65
CA ILE A 323 12.48 -17.27 1.46
C ILE A 323 13.84 -17.11 0.76
N ILE A 324 14.96 -17.00 1.50
CA ILE A 324 16.31 -16.99 0.91
C ILE A 324 16.55 -18.26 0.11
N ASN A 325 16.29 -19.41 0.73
CA ASN A 325 16.48 -20.72 0.11
C ASN A 325 15.57 -20.88 -1.12
N TYR A 326 14.32 -20.45 -1.02
CA TYR A 326 13.32 -20.57 -2.08
C TYR A 326 13.66 -19.72 -3.32
N LEU A 327 14.09 -18.48 -3.11
CA LEU A 327 14.51 -17.59 -4.21
C LEU A 327 15.97 -17.82 -4.65
N GLY A 328 16.73 -18.61 -3.88
CA GLY A 328 18.15 -18.87 -4.12
C GLY A 328 19.02 -17.61 -4.11
N CYS A 329 18.59 -16.55 -3.41
CA CYS A 329 19.31 -15.28 -3.32
C CYS A 329 18.85 -14.45 -2.12
N GLY A 330 19.58 -13.36 -1.86
CA GLY A 330 19.26 -12.38 -0.82
C GLY A 330 19.88 -12.71 0.53
N TYR A 331 19.60 -11.86 1.51
CA TYR A 331 20.10 -11.95 2.88
C TYR A 331 19.14 -11.31 3.87
N LEU A 332 19.24 -11.66 5.15
CA LEU A 332 18.43 -11.04 6.22
C LEU A 332 19.20 -9.93 6.92
N SER A 333 18.48 -8.89 7.34
CA SER A 333 18.93 -7.94 8.35
C SER A 333 17.90 -7.86 9.47
N VAL A 334 18.34 -7.86 10.72
CA VAL A 334 17.45 -7.79 11.89
C VAL A 334 17.59 -6.42 12.55
N ARG A 335 16.47 -5.79 12.89
CA ARG A 335 16.38 -4.51 13.59
C ARG A 335 15.31 -4.61 14.68
N LYS A 336 15.71 -4.77 15.94
CA LYS A 336 14.81 -5.02 17.08
C LYS A 336 13.94 -6.26 16.83
N ASP A 337 12.64 -6.06 16.75
CA ASP A 337 11.57 -7.03 16.52
C ASP A 337 11.22 -7.18 15.03
N ILE A 338 11.90 -6.45 14.14
CA ILE A 338 11.70 -6.51 12.69
C ILE A 338 12.85 -7.28 12.04
N ILE A 339 12.52 -8.09 11.06
CA ILE A 339 13.44 -8.76 10.15
C ILE A 339 13.10 -8.39 8.71
N ASP A 340 14.14 -8.01 7.96
CA ASP A 340 14.04 -7.62 6.57
C ASP A 340 14.81 -8.63 5.71
N PHE A 341 14.14 -9.27 4.75
CA PHE A 341 14.80 -9.98 3.65
C PHE A 341 15.14 -8.98 2.55
N HIS A 342 16.37 -9.00 2.04
CA HIS A 342 16.85 -8.08 1.00
C HIS A 342 17.45 -8.83 -0.18
N VAL A 343 17.16 -8.34 -1.40
CA VAL A 343 17.97 -8.62 -2.59
C VAL A 343 18.47 -7.28 -3.14
N THR A 344 19.78 -7.04 -3.02
CA THR A 344 20.44 -5.79 -3.47
C THR A 344 21.46 -6.02 -4.58
N LYS A 345 21.96 -7.25 -4.76
CA LYS A 345 22.87 -7.61 -5.84
C LYS A 345 22.11 -7.52 -7.17
N PHE A 346 22.60 -6.68 -8.08
CA PHE A 346 21.88 -6.39 -9.33
C PHE A 346 21.69 -7.65 -10.19
N SER A 347 22.67 -8.56 -10.26
CA SER A 347 22.55 -9.82 -10.99
C SER A 347 21.40 -10.69 -10.46
N ASP A 348 21.28 -10.85 -9.13
CA ASP A 348 20.17 -11.62 -8.54
C ASP A 348 18.80 -10.98 -8.80
N ILE A 349 18.75 -9.64 -8.83
CA ILE A 349 17.52 -8.91 -9.17
C ILE A 349 17.08 -9.23 -10.60
N VAL A 350 18.02 -9.18 -11.55
CA VAL A 350 17.76 -9.37 -12.98
C VAL A 350 17.52 -10.84 -13.32
N GLU A 351 18.24 -11.76 -12.70
CA GLU A 351 18.21 -13.19 -13.05
C GLU A 351 17.19 -14.00 -12.25
N LYS A 352 16.76 -13.52 -11.08
CA LYS A 352 15.88 -14.27 -10.17
C LYS A 352 14.61 -13.50 -9.83
N VAL A 353 14.73 -12.29 -9.25
CA VAL A 353 13.58 -11.52 -8.75
C VAL A 353 12.65 -11.09 -9.90
N ILE A 354 13.17 -10.42 -10.92
CA ILE A 354 12.37 -9.94 -12.06
C ILE A 354 11.73 -11.11 -12.83
N PRO A 355 12.45 -12.20 -13.17
CA PRO A 355 11.83 -13.35 -13.82
C PRO A 355 10.72 -14.00 -12.99
N PHE A 356 10.87 -14.09 -11.67
CA PHE A 356 9.83 -14.61 -10.79
C PHE A 356 8.53 -13.80 -10.90
N PHE A 357 8.59 -12.48 -10.72
CA PHE A 357 7.39 -11.62 -10.77
C PHE A 357 6.91 -11.29 -12.20
N ASN A 358 7.70 -11.57 -13.23
CA ASN A 358 7.19 -11.63 -14.61
C ASN A 358 6.33 -12.87 -14.84
N LYS A 359 6.72 -14.02 -14.26
CA LYS A 359 5.96 -15.27 -14.36
C LYS A 359 4.71 -15.25 -13.47
N TYR A 360 4.80 -14.60 -12.33
CA TYR A 360 3.72 -14.47 -11.34
C TYR A 360 3.43 -12.98 -11.09
N PRO A 361 2.45 -12.36 -11.79
CA PRO A 361 2.13 -10.94 -11.65
C PRO A 361 1.50 -10.61 -10.29
N LEU A 362 1.97 -9.55 -9.63
CA LEU A 362 1.53 -9.11 -8.30
C LEU A 362 0.09 -8.59 -8.31
N LEU A 363 -0.50 -8.58 -7.10
CA LEU A 363 -1.83 -8.04 -6.88
C LEU A 363 -1.80 -6.54 -6.59
N GLY A 364 -2.91 -5.87 -6.90
CA GLY A 364 -3.14 -4.48 -6.51
C GLY A 364 -2.15 -3.51 -7.13
N VAL A 365 -1.98 -2.37 -6.47
CA VAL A 365 -1.10 -1.29 -6.96
C VAL A 365 0.39 -1.66 -6.93
N LYS A 366 0.78 -2.69 -6.17
CA LYS A 366 2.19 -3.13 -6.09
C LYS A 366 2.71 -3.69 -7.41
N GLN A 367 1.83 -4.08 -8.33
CA GLN A 367 2.24 -4.39 -9.71
C GLN A 367 2.86 -3.17 -10.39
N LYS A 368 2.32 -1.96 -10.20
CA LYS A 368 2.90 -0.74 -10.79
C LYS A 368 4.29 -0.48 -10.23
N ASP A 369 4.45 -0.67 -8.93
CA ASP A 369 5.72 -0.56 -8.23
C ASP A 369 6.80 -1.49 -8.81
N PHE A 370 6.41 -2.72 -9.18
CA PHE A 370 7.29 -3.69 -9.81
C PHE A 370 7.63 -3.33 -11.26
N GLU A 371 6.67 -2.82 -12.04
CA GLU A 371 6.92 -2.38 -13.41
C GLU A 371 7.92 -1.22 -13.48
N ASP A 372 7.80 -0.23 -12.58
CA ASP A 372 8.77 0.86 -12.47
C ASP A 372 10.16 0.36 -12.07
N PHE A 373 10.22 -0.58 -11.14
CA PHE A 373 11.46 -1.23 -10.71
C PHE A 373 12.14 -1.99 -11.85
N LYS A 374 11.36 -2.75 -12.64
CA LYS A 374 11.83 -3.46 -13.84
C LYS A 374 12.30 -2.50 -14.93
N LEU A 375 11.59 -1.38 -15.13
CA LEU A 375 12.00 -0.33 -16.07
C LEU A 375 13.37 0.23 -15.68
N VAL A 376 13.56 0.60 -14.41
CA VAL A 376 14.87 1.07 -13.92
C VAL A 376 15.95 -0.01 -14.05
N ALA A 377 15.62 -1.28 -13.82
CA ALA A 377 16.56 -2.37 -14.04
C ALA A 377 17.06 -2.39 -15.50
N SER A 378 16.18 -2.20 -16.49
CA SER A 378 16.61 -2.13 -17.90
C SER A 378 17.55 -0.95 -18.19
N ILE A 379 17.29 0.24 -17.62
CA ILE A 379 18.18 1.41 -17.73
C ILE A 379 19.56 1.12 -17.09
N ILE A 380 19.60 0.35 -16.00
CA ILE A 380 20.85 -0.06 -15.36
C ILE A 380 21.61 -1.05 -16.25
N SER A 381 20.93 -2.08 -16.76
CA SER A 381 21.50 -3.10 -17.67
C SER A 381 22.13 -2.49 -18.92
N ASP A 382 21.48 -1.48 -19.51
CA ASP A 382 21.98 -0.75 -20.68
C ASP A 382 23.11 0.24 -20.34
N LYS A 383 23.54 0.33 -19.06
CA LYS A 383 24.47 1.33 -18.53
C LYS A 383 24.03 2.79 -18.71
N LYS A 384 22.79 3.04 -19.16
CA LYS A 384 22.20 4.38 -19.36
C LYS A 384 22.06 5.16 -18.06
N HIS A 385 21.99 4.48 -16.91
CA HIS A 385 22.03 5.13 -15.59
C HIS A 385 23.30 5.96 -15.32
N LEU A 386 24.35 5.82 -16.14
CA LEU A 386 25.59 6.60 -16.09
C LEU A 386 25.55 7.87 -16.95
N THR A 387 24.43 8.16 -17.63
CA THR A 387 24.22 9.40 -18.39
C THR A 387 23.27 10.34 -17.66
N GLU A 388 23.39 11.65 -17.90
CA GLU A 388 22.49 12.64 -17.31
C GLU A 388 21.02 12.37 -17.66
N GLN A 389 20.75 12.03 -18.92
CA GLN A 389 19.41 11.71 -19.39
C GLN A 389 18.84 10.47 -18.68
N GLY A 390 19.62 9.40 -18.55
CA GLY A 390 19.18 8.18 -17.87
C GLY A 390 18.97 8.41 -16.38
N LEU A 391 19.87 9.13 -15.71
CA LEU A 391 19.72 9.49 -14.30
C LEU A 391 18.51 10.39 -14.05
N SER A 392 18.28 11.40 -14.90
CA SER A 392 17.08 12.25 -14.83
C SER A 392 15.81 11.41 -14.94
N LYS A 393 15.79 10.45 -15.86
CA LYS A 393 14.64 9.56 -16.03
C LYS A 393 14.38 8.69 -14.79
N ILE A 394 15.43 8.16 -14.18
CA ILE A 394 15.30 7.37 -12.93
C ILE A 394 14.76 8.24 -11.79
N LYS A 395 15.18 9.50 -11.69
CA LYS A 395 14.64 10.47 -10.72
C LYS A 395 13.15 10.71 -10.93
N GLU A 396 12.71 10.91 -12.18
CA GLU A 396 11.29 11.07 -12.51
C GLU A 396 10.46 9.84 -12.10
N ILE A 397 10.93 8.63 -12.42
CA ILE A 397 10.23 7.38 -12.07
C ILE A 397 10.12 7.24 -10.55
N LYS A 398 11.21 7.50 -9.82
CA LYS A 398 11.22 7.44 -8.35
C LYS A 398 10.26 8.46 -7.72
N LEU A 399 10.24 9.70 -8.21
CA LEU A 399 9.34 10.75 -7.73
C LEU A 399 7.87 10.43 -8.00
N ALA A 400 7.55 9.92 -9.20
CA ALA A 400 6.18 9.50 -9.54
C ALA A 400 5.69 8.40 -8.59
N LYS A 401 6.53 7.40 -8.34
CA LYS A 401 6.27 6.30 -7.40
C LYS A 401 6.06 6.78 -5.96
N GLU A 402 6.78 7.81 -5.52
CA GLU A 402 6.65 8.37 -4.17
C GLU A 402 5.38 9.22 -4.02
N ASN A 403 4.99 9.97 -5.04
CA ASN A 403 3.74 10.75 -5.04
C ASN A 403 2.48 9.86 -5.05
N ASP A 404 2.58 8.62 -5.54
CA ASP A 404 1.50 7.63 -5.49
C ASP A 404 1.37 6.93 -4.12
N LYS A 405 2.26 7.23 -3.16
CA LYS A 405 2.16 6.77 -1.77
C LYS A 405 1.47 7.84 -0.91
N PRO A 406 0.53 7.45 -0.02
CA PRO A 406 -0.07 8.39 0.91
C PRO A 406 1.01 9.04 1.79
N ILE A 407 0.88 10.35 2.03
CA ILE A 407 1.67 11.13 3.00
C ILE A 407 1.42 10.60 4.41
#